data_AF-A8EXF2-F1
#
_entry.id   AF-A8EXF2-F1
#
_cell.length_a   1.000
_cell.length_b   1.000
_cell.length_c   1.000
_cell.angle_alpha   90.00
_cell.angle_beta   90.00
_cell.angle_gamma   90.00
#
_symmetry.space_group_name_H-M   'P 1'
#
loop_
_entity.id
_entity.type
_entity.pdbx_description
1 polymer ?
#
loop_
_entity_poly.entity_id
_entity_poly.type
_entity_poly.pdbx_seq_one_letter_code
_entity_poly.pdbx_strand_id
1 'polypeptide(L)'
;MMLLYYTLSFILLPVYFIIILIRLLIGKEDIKRIQERFAIGKHRQNSSFLVWIHAASIGESMTALTLIHNISKRYPDVRFLVTSWTQASAKILSTKLPKIATHQFLPIDNIIVTRKFLRNWQPNLGIFIESELWPCTINEGAKQCKLLLVNARISDKSFKAWQKRKSFFQLILKNFSKIIVQSERDLQKFNKLGVSDAINLGNIKFANEKLPVNQEELSKLSLHLNNRRVVVFASTHMEDEELILPIIKSLKEQFLDCYVILIPRHPERVKSIIDNCKSHNLSSTAKSQNDSPVLSDDLYIVDRFGEMGLFFSVATISFIGGSFKQGGHNILEAAYFSNCIIFGPDMSKNTDIAKDILQHKAAIQIKNGEDLLTKLQYLLSSNNSLELKIYRENALKFVENNQKVLYEYLKVITKFL
;
A
#
# COMPACT_ATOMS: atom_id res chain seq x y z
N MET A 1 -32.81 12.43 12.82
CA MET A 1 -31.36 12.66 12.58
C MET A 1 -30.98 12.62 11.11
N MET A 2 -31.27 11.55 10.33
CA MET A 2 -31.00 11.58 8.87
C MET A 2 -31.74 12.69 8.14
N LEU A 3 -33.03 12.92 8.44
CA LEU A 3 -33.80 13.99 7.79
C LEU A 3 -33.17 15.37 8.05
N LEU A 4 -32.76 15.63 9.31
CA LEU A 4 -32.03 16.85 9.65
C LEU A 4 -30.71 16.97 8.87
N TYR A 5 -29.96 15.86 8.76
CA TYR A 5 -28.73 15.85 7.94
C TYR A 5 -29.04 16.18 6.47
N TYR A 6 -30.11 15.63 5.89
CA TYR A 6 -30.54 15.93 4.53
C TYR A 6 -30.90 17.39 4.35
N THR A 7 -31.71 17.95 5.24
CA THR A 7 -32.09 19.37 5.20
C THR A 7 -30.85 20.26 5.30
N LEU A 8 -29.94 19.98 6.23
CA LEU A 8 -28.69 20.73 6.36
C LEU A 8 -27.80 20.57 5.12
N SER A 9 -27.64 19.36 4.59
CA SER A 9 -26.83 19.11 3.39
C SER A 9 -27.37 19.88 2.18
N PHE A 10 -28.70 20.02 2.08
CA PHE A 10 -29.36 20.77 1.02
C PHE A 10 -29.15 22.29 1.18
N ILE A 11 -29.40 22.83 2.38
CA ILE A 11 -29.21 24.26 2.68
C ILE A 11 -27.75 24.68 2.51
N LEU A 12 -26.79 23.82 2.87
CA LEU A 12 -25.36 24.11 2.80
C LEU A 12 -24.76 23.93 1.40
N LEU A 13 -25.56 23.58 0.38
CA LEU A 13 -25.05 23.40 -0.99
C LEU A 13 -24.29 24.63 -1.54
N PRO A 14 -24.74 25.88 -1.36
CA PRO A 14 -23.97 27.07 -1.78
C PRO A 14 -22.63 27.20 -1.05
N VAL A 15 -22.59 26.81 0.23
CA VAL A 15 -21.35 26.82 1.04
C VAL A 15 -20.35 25.80 0.49
N TYR A 16 -20.81 24.60 0.11
CA TYR A 16 -19.95 23.60 -0.54
C TYR A 16 -19.36 24.11 -1.85
N PHE A 17 -20.12 24.88 -2.64
CA PHE A 17 -19.61 25.51 -3.86
C PHE A 17 -18.46 26.48 -3.56
N ILE A 18 -18.62 27.34 -2.54
CA ILE A 18 -17.56 28.25 -2.09
C ILE A 18 -16.33 27.49 -1.60
N ILE A 19 -16.53 26.42 -0.80
CA ILE A 19 -15.42 25.58 -0.31
C ILE A 19 -14.66 24.95 -1.49
N ILE A 20 -15.36 24.43 -2.50
CA ILE A 20 -14.73 23.87 -3.70
C ILE A 20 -13.97 24.94 -4.48
N LEU A 21 -14.51 26.16 -4.59
CA LEU A 21 -13.82 27.27 -5.25
C LEU A 21 -12.54 27.66 -4.49
N ILE A 22 -12.58 27.76 -3.16
CA ILE A 22 -11.39 28.00 -2.34
C ILE A 22 -10.38 26.87 -2.54
N ARG A 23 -10.82 25.61 -2.53
CA ARG A 23 -9.96 24.45 -2.75
C ARG A 23 -9.32 24.45 -4.15
N LEU A 24 -10.04 24.94 -5.16
CA LEU A 24 -9.49 25.14 -6.51
C LEU A 24 -8.38 26.20 -6.49
N LEU A 25 -8.59 27.34 -5.85
CA LEU A 25 -7.62 28.44 -5.75
C LEU A 25 -6.31 28.00 -5.06
N ILE A 26 -6.40 27.13 -4.06
CA ILE A 26 -5.22 26.58 -3.36
C ILE A 26 -4.65 25.31 -4.02
N GLY A 27 -5.06 24.99 -5.26
CA GLY A 27 -4.53 23.87 -6.04
C GLY A 27 -4.94 22.48 -5.57
N LYS A 28 -5.98 22.36 -4.73
CA LYS A 28 -6.49 21.09 -4.18
C LYS A 28 -7.64 20.47 -5.01
N GLU A 29 -8.15 21.16 -6.03
CA GLU A 29 -9.09 20.61 -7.03
C GLU A 29 -8.55 20.71 -8.46
N ASP A 30 -8.96 19.79 -9.32
CA ASP A 30 -8.65 19.80 -10.75
C ASP A 30 -9.75 20.56 -11.51
N ILE A 31 -9.39 21.69 -12.12
CA ILE A 31 -10.33 22.55 -12.83
C ILE A 31 -11.08 21.80 -13.95
N LYS A 32 -10.41 20.85 -14.63
CA LYS A 32 -10.99 20.10 -15.75
C LYS A 32 -12.03 19.09 -15.29
N ARG A 33 -11.99 18.70 -14.01
CA ARG A 33 -12.80 17.62 -13.43
C ARG A 33 -13.67 18.08 -12.27
N ILE A 34 -13.69 19.38 -11.96
CA ILE A 34 -14.43 19.95 -10.83
C ILE A 34 -15.95 19.68 -10.92
N GLN A 35 -16.47 19.57 -12.14
CA GLN A 35 -17.87 19.24 -12.41
C GLN A 35 -18.27 17.87 -11.85
N GLU A 36 -17.32 16.93 -11.73
CA GLU A 36 -17.55 15.61 -11.15
C GLU A 36 -17.99 15.70 -9.67
N ARG A 37 -17.56 16.75 -8.95
CA ARG A 37 -18.00 17.05 -7.57
C ARG A 37 -19.49 17.29 -7.46
N PHE A 38 -20.13 17.71 -8.55
CA PHE A 38 -21.56 17.98 -8.65
C PHE A 38 -22.29 16.90 -9.45
N ALA A 39 -21.70 15.71 -9.55
CA ALA A 39 -22.23 14.58 -10.31
C ALA A 39 -22.49 14.91 -11.79
N ILE A 40 -21.72 15.85 -12.35
CA ILE A 40 -21.71 16.18 -13.78
C ILE A 40 -20.44 15.55 -14.35
N GLY A 41 -20.59 14.57 -15.23
CA GLY A 41 -19.46 13.85 -15.79
C GLY A 41 -19.88 12.54 -16.44
N LYS A 42 -19.03 11.53 -16.25
CA LYS A 42 -19.23 10.19 -16.80
C LYS A 42 -20.49 9.53 -16.23
N HIS A 43 -21.02 8.60 -17.00
CA HIS A 43 -22.16 7.77 -16.66
C HIS A 43 -21.88 6.33 -17.10
N ARG A 44 -22.65 5.39 -16.55
CA ARG A 44 -22.54 3.97 -16.89
C ARG A 44 -22.74 3.77 -18.39
N GLN A 45 -21.80 3.08 -19.03
CA GLN A 45 -21.81 2.86 -20.50
C GLN A 45 -22.56 1.59 -20.92
N ASN A 46 -22.67 0.59 -20.05
CA ASN A 46 -23.27 -0.70 -20.36
C ASN A 46 -24.00 -1.30 -19.16
N SER A 47 -24.82 -2.33 -19.38
CA SER A 47 -25.59 -3.01 -18.33
C SER A 47 -24.79 -4.06 -17.55
N SER A 48 -23.48 -4.21 -17.79
CA SER A 48 -22.60 -5.15 -17.07
C SER A 48 -22.62 -4.89 -15.56
N PHE A 49 -22.56 -5.94 -14.74
CA PHE A 49 -22.58 -5.80 -13.28
C PHE A 49 -21.51 -4.81 -12.80
N LEU A 50 -21.95 -3.72 -12.17
CA LEU A 50 -21.07 -2.60 -11.80
C LEU A 50 -20.78 -2.60 -10.30
N VAL A 51 -19.52 -2.81 -9.95
CA VAL A 51 -19.02 -2.67 -8.58
C VAL A 51 -18.47 -1.25 -8.40
N TRP A 52 -19.09 -0.47 -7.53
CA TRP A 52 -18.60 0.83 -7.12
C TRP A 52 -17.68 0.70 -5.90
N ILE A 53 -16.42 1.09 -6.04
CA ILE A 53 -15.42 1.09 -4.97
C ILE A 53 -15.10 2.54 -4.60
N HIS A 54 -15.26 2.89 -3.32
CA HIS A 54 -14.86 4.18 -2.77
C HIS A 54 -13.54 4.07 -2.00
N ALA A 55 -12.53 4.82 -2.46
CA ALA A 55 -11.19 4.88 -1.93
C ALA A 55 -10.68 6.34 -1.94
N ALA A 56 -10.85 7.04 -0.81
CA ALA A 56 -10.55 8.46 -0.68
C ALA A 56 -9.05 8.80 -0.68
N SER A 57 -8.21 7.90 -0.13
CA SER A 57 -6.77 8.11 0.01
C SER A 57 -5.92 7.27 -0.97
N ILE A 58 -4.61 7.54 -1.02
CA ILE A 58 -3.66 6.77 -1.85
C ILE A 58 -3.61 5.31 -1.42
N GLY A 59 -3.53 5.05 -0.11
CA GLY A 59 -3.48 3.70 0.43
C GLY A 59 -4.75 2.91 0.12
N GLU A 60 -5.92 3.53 0.26
CA GLU A 60 -7.19 2.92 -0.13
C GLU A 60 -7.26 2.67 -1.65
N SER A 61 -6.69 3.56 -2.46
CA SER A 61 -6.66 3.39 -3.92
C SER A 61 -5.83 2.16 -4.31
N MET A 62 -4.74 1.89 -3.61
CA MET A 62 -3.96 0.66 -3.81
C MET A 62 -4.76 -0.58 -3.41
N THR A 63 -5.47 -0.56 -2.28
CA THR A 63 -6.39 -1.65 -1.90
C THR A 63 -7.48 -1.87 -2.95
N ALA A 64 -8.07 -0.79 -3.49
CA ALA A 64 -9.07 -0.88 -4.55
C ALA A 64 -8.50 -1.58 -5.81
N LEU A 65 -7.29 -1.23 -6.23
CA LEU A 65 -6.61 -1.88 -7.36
C LEU A 65 -6.39 -3.38 -7.11
N THR A 66 -5.95 -3.76 -5.91
CA THR A 66 -5.79 -5.18 -5.53
C THR A 66 -7.11 -5.94 -5.61
N LEU A 67 -8.20 -5.36 -5.10
CA LEU A 67 -9.53 -5.96 -5.19
C LEU A 67 -10.01 -6.10 -6.64
N ILE A 68 -9.84 -5.06 -7.47
CA ILE A 68 -10.24 -5.09 -8.89
C ILE A 68 -9.49 -6.18 -9.64
N HIS A 69 -8.16 -6.26 -9.47
CA HIS A 69 -7.34 -7.28 -10.12
C HIS A 69 -7.80 -8.69 -9.76
N ASN A 70 -8.01 -8.96 -8.47
CA ASN A 70 -8.38 -10.31 -8.02
C ASN A 70 -9.83 -10.68 -8.36
N ILE A 71 -10.77 -9.73 -8.27
CA ILE A 71 -12.17 -9.98 -8.63
C ILE A 71 -12.28 -10.19 -10.15
N SER A 72 -11.64 -9.36 -10.97
CA SER A 72 -11.73 -9.46 -12.43
C SER A 72 -11.13 -10.72 -13.02
N LYS A 73 -10.11 -11.32 -12.38
CA LYS A 73 -9.58 -12.64 -12.75
C LYS A 73 -10.66 -13.73 -12.67
N ARG A 74 -11.59 -13.65 -11.71
CA ARG A 74 -12.63 -14.65 -11.48
C ARG A 74 -13.98 -14.29 -12.12
N TYR A 75 -14.25 -12.99 -12.28
CA TYR A 75 -15.50 -12.44 -12.82
C TYR A 75 -15.20 -11.42 -13.93
N PRO A 76 -14.88 -11.89 -15.16
CA PRO A 76 -14.41 -11.04 -16.26
C PRO A 76 -15.47 -10.06 -16.78
N ASP A 77 -16.75 -10.34 -16.55
CA ASP A 77 -17.87 -9.49 -16.99
C ASP A 77 -18.18 -8.34 -16.02
N VAL A 78 -17.61 -8.37 -14.82
CA VAL A 78 -17.77 -7.28 -13.85
C VAL A 78 -17.02 -6.04 -14.35
N ARG A 79 -17.66 -4.88 -14.16
CA ARG A 79 -17.06 -3.57 -14.40
C ARG A 79 -16.93 -2.83 -13.09
N PHE A 80 -16.00 -1.88 -13.03
CA PHE A 80 -15.68 -1.17 -11.80
C PHE A 80 -15.79 0.34 -11.97
N LEU A 81 -16.45 0.99 -11.02
CA LEU A 81 -16.39 2.43 -10.81
C LEU A 81 -15.55 2.69 -9.57
N VAL A 82 -14.40 3.36 -9.71
CA VAL A 82 -13.58 3.76 -8.58
C VAL A 82 -13.76 5.24 -8.31
N THR A 83 -14.12 5.58 -7.07
CA THR A 83 -14.23 6.96 -6.62
C THR A 83 -13.18 7.32 -5.60
N SER A 84 -12.62 8.53 -5.71
CA SER A 84 -11.67 9.08 -4.73
C SER A 84 -12.01 10.53 -4.38
N TRP A 85 -11.43 11.02 -3.28
CA TRP A 85 -11.56 12.42 -2.89
C TRP A 85 -10.34 13.24 -3.32
N THR A 86 -9.12 12.73 -3.18
CA THR A 86 -7.91 13.53 -3.42
C THR A 86 -7.42 13.46 -4.88
N GLN A 87 -6.78 14.55 -5.35
CA GLN A 87 -6.09 14.56 -6.65
C GLN A 87 -4.93 13.55 -6.70
N ALA A 88 -4.24 13.35 -5.58
CA ALA A 88 -3.12 12.40 -5.51
C ALA A 88 -3.60 10.97 -5.79
N SER A 89 -4.72 10.56 -5.19
CA SER A 89 -5.38 9.29 -5.54
C SER A 89 -5.77 9.23 -7.01
N ALA A 90 -6.36 10.31 -7.56
CA ALA A 90 -6.77 10.35 -8.96
C ALA A 90 -5.60 10.16 -9.93
N LYS A 91 -4.42 10.75 -9.64
CA LYS A 91 -3.20 10.60 -10.46
C LYS A 91 -2.65 9.18 -10.44
N ILE A 92 -2.72 8.50 -9.30
CA ILE A 92 -2.30 7.10 -9.20
C ILE A 92 -3.29 6.20 -9.96
N LEU A 93 -4.58 6.43 -9.76
CA LEU A 93 -5.63 5.67 -10.41
C LEU A 93 -5.61 5.86 -11.94
N SER A 94 -5.33 7.06 -12.45
CA SER A 94 -5.25 7.28 -13.90
C SER A 94 -4.13 6.51 -14.61
N THR A 95 -3.09 6.10 -13.87
CA THR A 95 -1.96 5.35 -14.44
C THR A 95 -2.06 3.85 -14.23
N LYS A 96 -2.75 3.41 -13.16
CA LYS A 96 -2.81 1.99 -12.75
C LYS A 96 -4.16 1.30 -12.98
N LEU A 97 -5.24 2.04 -13.25
CA LEU A 97 -6.55 1.43 -13.46
C LEU A 97 -6.58 0.58 -14.73
N PRO A 98 -7.07 -0.66 -14.67
CA PRO A 98 -7.28 -1.47 -15.87
C PRO A 98 -8.46 -0.94 -16.70
N LYS A 99 -8.51 -1.27 -17.99
CA LYS A 99 -9.55 -0.80 -18.93
C LYS A 99 -10.99 -1.14 -18.51
N ILE A 100 -11.18 -2.18 -17.69
CA ILE A 100 -12.47 -2.61 -17.12
C ILE A 100 -12.97 -1.72 -15.97
N ALA A 101 -12.17 -0.74 -15.56
CA ALA A 101 -12.44 0.15 -14.45
C ALA A 101 -12.40 1.62 -14.88
N THR A 102 -13.32 2.42 -14.38
CA THR A 102 -13.38 3.86 -14.63
C THR A 102 -13.23 4.62 -13.33
N HIS A 103 -12.41 5.67 -13.35
CA HIS A 103 -12.31 6.63 -12.24
C HIS A 103 -13.25 7.83 -12.42
N GLN A 104 -13.84 8.27 -11.30
CA GLN A 104 -14.47 9.58 -11.14
C GLN A 104 -14.21 10.11 -9.72
N PHE A 105 -14.12 11.42 -9.52
CA PHE A 105 -14.18 11.98 -8.17
C PHE A 105 -15.53 11.68 -7.49
N LEU A 106 -15.49 11.37 -6.19
CA LEU A 106 -16.72 11.26 -5.40
C LEU A 106 -17.39 12.65 -5.39
N PRO A 107 -18.70 12.75 -5.67
CA PRO A 107 -19.44 13.99 -5.52
C PRO A 107 -19.48 14.46 -4.07
N ILE A 108 -19.84 15.72 -3.87
CA ILE A 108 -20.13 16.24 -2.53
C ILE A 108 -21.29 15.48 -1.88
N ASP A 109 -21.23 15.33 -0.55
CA ASP A 109 -22.22 14.59 0.22
C ASP A 109 -23.52 15.39 0.42
N ASN A 110 -24.20 15.66 -0.69
CA ASN A 110 -25.45 16.39 -0.76
C ASN A 110 -26.52 15.51 -1.39
N ILE A 111 -27.72 15.52 -0.82
CA ILE A 111 -28.82 14.65 -1.23
C ILE A 111 -29.16 14.71 -2.74
N ILE A 112 -29.16 15.89 -3.36
CA ILE A 112 -29.48 16.04 -4.80
C ILE A 112 -28.33 15.52 -5.66
N VAL A 113 -27.12 15.92 -5.32
CA VAL A 113 -25.91 15.55 -6.07
C VAL A 113 -25.66 14.05 -5.98
N THR A 114 -25.75 13.47 -4.78
CA THR A 114 -25.63 12.02 -4.55
C THR A 114 -26.67 11.25 -5.34
N ARG A 115 -27.95 11.66 -5.31
CA ARG A 115 -29.01 11.00 -6.09
C ARG A 115 -28.74 11.05 -7.60
N LYS A 116 -28.26 12.19 -8.10
CA LYS A 116 -27.86 12.34 -9.51
C LYS A 116 -26.71 11.39 -9.86
N PHE A 117 -25.67 11.32 -9.02
CA PHE A 117 -24.54 10.42 -9.22
C PHE A 117 -24.99 8.95 -9.28
N LEU A 118 -25.77 8.52 -8.29
CA LEU A 118 -26.25 7.16 -8.21
C LEU A 118 -27.20 6.83 -9.38
N ARG A 119 -28.04 7.76 -9.83
CA ARG A 119 -28.86 7.58 -11.04
C ARG A 119 -28.03 7.44 -12.32
N ASN A 120 -26.91 8.14 -12.44
CA ASN A 120 -26.04 8.07 -13.61
C ASN A 120 -25.21 6.77 -13.66
N TRP A 121 -24.88 6.20 -12.50
CA TRP A 121 -24.00 5.04 -12.39
C TRP A 121 -24.72 3.73 -12.10
N GLN A 122 -25.83 3.76 -11.36
CA GLN A 122 -26.66 2.60 -11.00
C GLN A 122 -25.83 1.38 -10.57
N PRO A 123 -24.94 1.51 -9.56
CA PRO A 123 -24.09 0.40 -9.15
C PRO A 123 -24.92 -0.79 -8.67
N ASN A 124 -24.41 -2.01 -8.87
CA ASN A 124 -25.01 -3.24 -8.37
C ASN A 124 -24.49 -3.60 -6.96
N LEU A 125 -23.25 -3.20 -6.65
CA LEU A 125 -22.59 -3.39 -5.36
C LEU A 125 -21.73 -2.16 -5.05
N GLY A 126 -21.77 -1.67 -3.80
CA GLY A 126 -20.88 -0.63 -3.29
C GLY A 126 -19.88 -1.18 -2.27
N ILE A 127 -18.61 -0.84 -2.39
CA ILE A 127 -17.52 -1.22 -1.48
C ILE A 127 -16.82 0.05 -0.99
N PHE A 128 -16.92 0.33 0.30
CA PHE A 128 -16.27 1.49 0.94
C PHE A 128 -15.06 1.00 1.71
N ILE A 129 -13.90 1.63 1.49
CA ILE A 129 -12.64 1.22 2.12
C ILE A 129 -12.34 2.17 3.30
N GLU A 130 -12.04 1.58 4.46
CA GLU A 130 -11.71 2.28 5.71
C GLU A 130 -12.81 3.13 6.37
N SER A 131 -12.65 4.46 6.40
CA SER A 131 -13.23 5.31 7.45
C SER A 131 -14.08 6.48 6.94
N GLU A 132 -14.36 6.55 5.64
CA GLU A 132 -15.04 7.69 5.02
C GLU A 132 -16.56 7.50 5.03
N LEU A 133 -17.16 7.87 6.17
CA LEU A 133 -18.58 7.71 6.44
C LEU A 133 -19.39 8.95 6.02
N TRP A 134 -19.75 9.01 4.73
CA TRP A 134 -20.55 10.07 4.12
C TRP A 134 -22.06 9.76 4.21
N PRO A 135 -22.83 10.38 5.12
CA PRO A 135 -24.19 9.94 5.43
C PRO A 135 -25.17 10.01 4.26
N CYS A 136 -25.11 11.03 3.39
CA CYS A 136 -25.99 11.08 2.21
C CYS A 136 -25.65 9.96 1.23
N THR A 137 -24.38 9.83 0.91
CA THR A 137 -23.81 8.86 -0.01
C THR A 137 -24.13 7.43 0.41
N ILE A 138 -23.94 7.11 1.69
CA ILE A 138 -24.23 5.77 2.23
C ILE A 138 -25.74 5.50 2.23
N ASN A 139 -26.55 6.42 2.76
CA ASN A 139 -27.97 6.15 2.93
C ASN A 139 -28.74 6.12 1.59
N GLU A 140 -28.34 6.94 0.60
CA GLU A 140 -28.92 6.85 -0.75
C GLU A 140 -28.33 5.69 -1.55
N GLY A 141 -27.04 5.36 -1.36
CA GLY A 141 -26.40 4.21 -2.00
C GLY A 141 -27.06 2.89 -1.61
N ALA A 142 -27.37 2.73 -0.32
CA ALA A 142 -28.02 1.53 0.22
C ALA A 142 -29.47 1.32 -0.26
N LYS A 143 -30.12 2.38 -0.79
CA LYS A 143 -31.42 2.26 -1.46
C LYS A 143 -31.31 1.68 -2.87
N GLN A 144 -30.13 1.73 -3.48
CA GLN A 144 -29.91 1.28 -4.85
C GLN A 144 -29.14 -0.05 -4.92
N CYS A 145 -28.22 -0.28 -4.01
CA CYS A 145 -27.34 -1.45 -4.04
C CYS A 145 -26.96 -1.91 -2.64
N LYS A 146 -26.44 -3.14 -2.54
CA LYS A 146 -25.83 -3.62 -1.31
C LYS A 146 -24.52 -2.86 -1.08
N LEU A 147 -24.28 -2.43 0.15
CA LEU A 147 -23.05 -1.76 0.54
C LEU A 147 -22.21 -2.64 1.46
N LEU A 148 -20.90 -2.68 1.23
CA LEU A 148 -19.91 -3.32 2.09
C LEU A 148 -18.96 -2.23 2.61
N LEU A 149 -18.65 -2.28 3.91
CA LEU A 149 -17.57 -1.50 4.50
C LEU A 149 -16.41 -2.46 4.77
N VAL A 150 -15.28 -2.26 4.08
CA VAL A 150 -14.13 -3.18 4.13
C VAL A 150 -12.90 -2.48 4.67
N ASN A 151 -12.04 -3.24 5.37
CA ASN A 151 -10.86 -2.72 6.06
C ASN A 151 -11.20 -1.57 7.02
N ALA A 152 -12.37 -1.65 7.65
CA ALA A 152 -12.95 -0.58 8.44
C ALA A 152 -12.09 -0.31 9.68
N ARG A 153 -11.84 0.98 9.95
CA ARG A 153 -11.07 1.42 11.12
C ARG A 153 -11.59 2.73 11.67
N ILE A 154 -11.36 2.97 12.96
CA ILE A 154 -11.74 4.23 13.60
C ILE A 154 -10.62 4.69 14.53
N SER A 155 -10.08 5.87 14.25
CA SER A 155 -9.08 6.52 15.14
C SER A 155 -9.65 6.74 16.54
N ASP A 156 -8.81 6.81 17.58
CA ASP A 156 -9.30 7.05 18.94
C ASP A 156 -10.05 8.39 19.07
N LYS A 157 -9.61 9.41 18.33
CA LYS A 157 -10.28 10.72 18.25
C LYS A 157 -11.68 10.59 17.66
N SER A 158 -11.81 9.90 16.52
CA SER A 158 -13.09 9.67 15.86
C SER A 158 -14.00 8.79 16.73
N PHE A 159 -13.45 7.77 17.40
CA PHE A 159 -14.19 6.90 18.30
C PHE A 159 -14.82 7.69 19.45
N LYS A 160 -14.05 8.54 20.14
CA LYS A 160 -14.57 9.44 21.19
C LYS A 160 -15.67 10.37 20.67
N ALA A 161 -15.53 10.89 19.45
CA ALA A 161 -16.54 11.75 18.83
C ALA A 161 -17.83 10.99 18.46
N TRP A 162 -17.69 9.73 18.04
CA TRP A 162 -18.82 8.85 17.70
C TRP A 162 -19.53 8.30 18.93
N GLN A 163 -18.83 8.09 20.05
CA GLN A 163 -19.46 7.70 21.32
C GLN A 163 -20.53 8.72 21.76
N LYS A 164 -20.27 10.02 21.56
CA LYS A 164 -21.24 11.09 21.87
C LYS A 164 -22.47 11.09 20.94
N ARG A 165 -22.39 10.44 19.78
CA ARG A 165 -23.42 10.42 18.73
C ARG A 165 -23.69 9.00 18.24
N LYS A 166 -23.71 8.05 19.19
CA LYS A 166 -23.78 6.61 18.91
C LYS A 166 -24.98 6.24 18.03
N SER A 167 -26.16 6.81 18.31
CA SER A 167 -27.37 6.60 17.51
C SER A 167 -27.20 7.04 16.06
N PHE A 168 -26.47 8.14 15.79
CA PHE A 168 -26.18 8.57 14.42
C PHE A 168 -25.24 7.60 13.71
N PHE A 169 -24.20 7.17 14.41
CA PHE A 169 -23.24 6.21 13.87
C PHE A 169 -23.92 4.90 13.48
N GLN A 170 -24.76 4.35 14.36
CA GLN A 170 -25.56 3.15 14.10
C GLN A 170 -26.51 3.36 12.92
N LEU A 171 -27.13 4.53 12.82
CA LEU A 171 -28.04 4.89 11.73
C LEU A 171 -27.35 4.93 10.36
N ILE A 172 -26.07 5.29 10.31
CA ILE A 172 -25.25 5.22 9.10
C ILE A 172 -24.84 3.78 8.82
N LEU A 173 -24.32 3.07 9.84
CA LEU A 173 -23.67 1.77 9.67
C LEU A 173 -24.64 0.63 9.37
N LYS A 174 -25.91 0.74 9.79
CA LYS A 174 -26.96 -0.24 9.45
C LYS A 174 -27.22 -0.37 7.94
N ASN A 175 -26.76 0.60 7.14
CA ASN A 175 -26.90 0.58 5.69
C ASN A 175 -25.89 -0.34 5.00
N PHE A 176 -24.85 -0.80 5.71
CA PHE A 176 -23.91 -1.78 5.20
C PHE A 176 -24.42 -3.20 5.44
N SER A 177 -24.51 -3.98 4.37
CA SER A 177 -24.86 -5.41 4.41
C SER A 177 -23.75 -6.26 5.03
N LYS A 178 -22.50 -5.80 4.96
CA LYS A 178 -21.38 -6.38 5.70
C LYS A 178 -20.36 -5.33 6.09
N ILE A 179 -19.81 -5.49 7.29
CA ILE A 179 -18.72 -4.67 7.82
C ILE A 179 -17.56 -5.60 8.16
N ILE A 180 -16.40 -5.33 7.57
CA ILE A 180 -15.15 -6.04 7.80
C ILE A 180 -14.16 -5.04 8.39
N VAL A 181 -13.76 -5.24 9.64
CA VAL A 181 -12.76 -4.41 10.33
C VAL A 181 -11.36 -4.99 10.15
N GLN A 182 -10.37 -4.11 10.24
CA GLN A 182 -8.96 -4.48 10.00
C GLN A 182 -8.22 -5.04 11.23
N SER A 183 -8.78 -4.92 12.43
CA SER A 183 -8.13 -5.36 13.67
C SER A 183 -9.13 -5.69 14.78
N GLU A 184 -8.68 -6.43 15.79
CA GLU A 184 -9.49 -6.76 16.96
C GLU A 184 -9.84 -5.51 17.78
N ARG A 185 -8.91 -4.55 17.84
CA ARG A 185 -9.16 -3.25 18.47
C ARG A 185 -10.27 -2.48 17.77
N ASP A 186 -10.30 -2.51 16.43
CA ASP A 186 -11.37 -1.88 15.65
C ASP A 186 -12.69 -2.62 15.88
N LEU A 187 -12.69 -3.96 15.95
CA LEU A 187 -13.89 -4.74 16.26
C LEU A 187 -14.51 -4.32 17.61
N GLN A 188 -13.68 -4.22 18.64
CA GLN A 188 -14.11 -3.76 19.97
C GLN A 188 -14.68 -2.34 19.95
N LYS A 189 -14.11 -1.44 19.15
CA LYS A 189 -14.65 -0.07 18.98
C LYS A 189 -16.02 -0.10 18.30
N PHE A 190 -16.18 -0.86 17.22
CA PHE A 190 -17.47 -1.01 16.54
C PHE A 190 -18.53 -1.60 17.46
N ASN A 191 -18.19 -2.64 18.23
CA ASN A 191 -19.07 -3.25 19.24
C ASN A 191 -19.50 -2.22 20.31
N LYS A 192 -18.56 -1.41 20.83
CA LYS A 192 -18.88 -0.33 21.79
C LYS A 192 -19.80 0.75 21.19
N LEU A 193 -19.66 1.02 19.89
CA LEU A 193 -20.57 1.89 19.13
C LEU A 193 -21.87 1.19 18.72
N GLY A 194 -22.07 -0.07 19.12
CA GLY A 194 -23.31 -0.82 18.95
C GLY A 194 -23.51 -1.36 17.53
N VAL A 195 -22.42 -1.77 16.88
CA VAL A 195 -22.41 -2.53 15.63
C VAL A 195 -21.87 -3.93 15.95
N SER A 196 -22.75 -4.92 16.10
CA SER A 196 -22.40 -6.29 16.51
C SER A 196 -21.98 -7.20 15.36
N ASP A 197 -22.43 -6.92 14.13
CA ASP A 197 -22.32 -7.86 13.00
C ASP A 197 -21.03 -7.67 12.18
N ALA A 198 -20.15 -6.79 12.67
CA ALA A 198 -18.83 -6.58 12.11
C ALA A 198 -17.96 -7.83 12.33
N ILE A 199 -17.14 -8.17 11.35
CA ILE A 199 -16.17 -9.27 11.45
C ILE A 199 -14.76 -8.73 11.31
N ASN A 200 -13.83 -9.30 12.07
CA ASN A 200 -12.42 -9.01 11.91
C ASN A 200 -11.80 -10.03 10.96
N LEU A 201 -11.29 -9.57 9.83
CA LEU A 201 -10.54 -10.41 8.88
C LEU A 201 -9.08 -9.96 8.76
N GLY A 202 -8.61 -8.99 9.54
CA GLY A 202 -7.27 -8.42 9.42
C GLY A 202 -7.17 -7.32 8.36
N ASN A 203 -5.96 -6.75 8.23
CA ASN A 203 -5.72 -5.58 7.39
C ASN A 203 -5.36 -5.95 5.95
N ILE A 204 -6.28 -5.69 5.01
CA ILE A 204 -6.09 -6.02 3.59
C ILE A 204 -4.97 -5.20 2.93
N LYS A 205 -4.57 -4.05 3.51
CA LYS A 205 -3.47 -3.23 2.96
C LYS A 205 -2.14 -3.98 2.89
N PHE A 206 -1.99 -5.06 3.63
CA PHE A 206 -0.77 -5.85 3.66
C PHE A 206 -0.78 -7.00 2.64
N ALA A 207 -1.88 -7.21 1.93
CA ALA A 207 -2.03 -8.27 0.96
C ALA A 207 -1.50 -7.87 -0.43
N ASN A 208 -0.20 -7.60 -0.51
CA ASN A 208 0.49 -7.46 -1.81
C ASN A 208 0.66 -8.84 -2.45
N GLU A 209 0.70 -8.93 -3.78
CA GLU A 209 1.13 -10.18 -4.44
C GLU A 209 2.67 -10.31 -4.32
N LYS A 210 3.17 -11.55 -4.25
CA LYS A 210 4.62 -11.82 -4.33
C LYS A 210 5.12 -11.38 -5.70
N LEU A 211 6.27 -10.70 -5.75
CA LEU A 211 6.88 -10.27 -7.01
C LEU A 211 7.16 -11.49 -7.91
N PRO A 212 6.94 -11.40 -9.23
CA PRO A 212 7.27 -12.47 -10.15
C PRO A 212 8.78 -12.72 -10.15
N VAL A 213 9.17 -13.97 -10.37
CA VAL A 213 10.57 -14.38 -10.45
C VAL A 213 10.75 -15.33 -11.63
N ASN A 214 11.68 -14.99 -12.51
CA ASN A 214 12.14 -15.90 -13.54
C ASN A 214 12.99 -17.00 -12.88
N GLN A 215 12.49 -18.23 -12.86
CA GLN A 215 13.14 -19.36 -12.18
C GLN A 215 14.47 -19.76 -12.83
N GLU A 216 14.61 -19.57 -14.14
CA GLU A 216 15.85 -19.88 -14.86
C GLU A 216 16.96 -18.89 -14.48
N GLU A 217 16.63 -17.59 -14.46
CA GLU A 217 17.56 -16.54 -14.00
C GLU A 217 17.91 -16.70 -12.54
N LEU A 218 16.95 -17.06 -11.69
CA LEU A 218 17.22 -17.36 -10.27
C LEU A 218 18.22 -18.51 -10.14
N SER A 219 18.00 -19.60 -10.86
CA SER A 219 18.90 -20.77 -10.80
C SER A 219 20.33 -20.41 -11.26
N LYS A 220 20.45 -19.65 -12.35
CA LYS A 220 21.75 -19.15 -12.86
C LYS A 220 22.43 -18.24 -11.84
N LEU A 221 21.71 -17.28 -11.29
CA LEU A 221 22.24 -16.32 -10.32
C LEU A 221 22.65 -17.00 -9.01
N SER A 222 21.83 -17.92 -8.49
CA SER A 222 22.14 -18.68 -7.28
C SER A 222 23.38 -19.55 -7.43
N LEU A 223 23.54 -20.24 -8.57
CA LEU A 223 24.76 -21.00 -8.87
C LEU A 223 25.98 -20.09 -8.96
N HIS A 224 25.85 -18.95 -9.67
CA HIS A 224 26.93 -17.99 -9.84
C HIS A 224 27.40 -17.40 -8.51
N LEU A 225 26.47 -17.06 -7.60
CA LEU A 225 26.79 -16.52 -6.28
C LEU A 225 27.46 -17.54 -5.34
N ASN A 226 27.46 -18.84 -5.70
CA ASN A 226 28.19 -19.91 -5.01
C ASN A 226 28.04 -19.89 -3.47
N ASN A 227 26.78 -19.92 -2.99
CA ASN A 227 26.41 -19.91 -1.56
C ASN A 227 26.85 -18.68 -0.76
N ARG A 228 27.29 -17.58 -1.41
CA ARG A 228 27.56 -16.31 -0.73
C ARG A 228 26.32 -15.77 -0.03
N ARG A 229 26.52 -15.12 1.11
CA ARG A 229 25.45 -14.41 1.83
C ARG A 229 25.20 -13.08 1.13
N VAL A 230 24.00 -12.89 0.61
CA VAL A 230 23.66 -11.67 -0.14
C VAL A 230 22.95 -10.68 0.76
N VAL A 231 23.43 -9.44 0.76
CA VAL A 231 22.74 -8.28 1.33
C VAL A 231 22.25 -7.40 0.18
N VAL A 232 20.95 -7.17 0.13
CA VAL A 232 20.32 -6.29 -0.88
C VAL A 232 19.97 -4.94 -0.25
N PHE A 233 20.42 -3.85 -0.86
CA PHE A 233 19.93 -2.51 -0.59
C PHE A 233 18.93 -2.12 -1.69
N ALA A 234 17.64 -2.20 -1.41
CA ALA A 234 16.58 -2.06 -2.41
C ALA A 234 15.89 -0.69 -2.37
N SER A 235 15.58 -0.15 -3.54
CA SER A 235 14.91 1.13 -3.72
C SER A 235 15.65 2.30 -3.05
N THR A 236 16.97 2.34 -3.14
CA THR A 236 17.79 3.38 -2.51
C THR A 236 17.61 4.74 -3.18
N HIS A 237 17.73 5.78 -2.37
CA HIS A 237 17.90 7.18 -2.78
C HIS A 237 19.30 7.67 -2.40
N MET A 238 19.62 8.90 -2.80
CA MET A 238 20.92 9.52 -2.57
C MET A 238 21.32 9.47 -1.10
N GLU A 239 20.37 9.76 -0.22
CA GLU A 239 20.63 9.83 1.22
C GLU A 239 20.79 8.45 1.86
N ASP A 240 20.24 7.40 1.24
CA ASP A 240 20.50 6.04 1.66
C ASP A 240 21.92 5.62 1.19
N GLU A 241 22.26 5.91 -0.07
CA GLU A 241 23.54 5.53 -0.68
C GLU A 241 24.74 6.16 0.02
N GLU A 242 24.65 7.44 0.40
CA GLU A 242 25.69 8.13 1.18
C GLU A 242 26.02 7.43 2.50
N LEU A 243 25.03 6.77 3.12
CA LEU A 243 25.22 5.99 4.35
C LEU A 243 25.69 4.56 4.07
N ILE A 244 25.25 3.96 2.96
CA ILE A 244 25.48 2.55 2.64
C ILE A 244 26.90 2.32 2.09
N LEU A 245 27.41 3.20 1.23
CA LEU A 245 28.72 2.97 0.57
C LEU A 245 29.86 2.79 1.59
N PRO A 246 30.02 3.63 2.64
CA PRO A 246 31.03 3.39 3.66
C PRO A 246 30.89 2.04 4.38
N ILE A 247 29.65 1.56 4.57
CA ILE A 247 29.33 0.31 5.28
C ILE A 247 29.79 -0.91 4.47
N ILE A 248 29.64 -0.88 3.14
CA ILE A 248 30.02 -1.99 2.25
C ILE A 248 31.48 -2.36 2.44
N LYS A 249 32.36 -1.37 2.53
CA LYS A 249 33.79 -1.57 2.77
C LYS A 249 34.03 -2.35 4.06
N SER A 250 33.46 -1.88 5.18
CA SER A 250 33.59 -2.53 6.49
C SER A 250 33.04 -3.96 6.51
N LEU A 251 31.94 -4.21 5.79
CA LEU A 251 31.38 -5.57 5.69
C LEU A 251 32.28 -6.52 4.93
N LYS A 252 32.94 -6.06 3.85
CA LYS A 252 33.84 -6.89 3.04
C LYS A 252 35.12 -7.25 3.80
N GLU A 253 35.65 -6.33 4.61
CA GLU A 253 36.81 -6.59 5.47
C GLU A 253 36.53 -7.68 6.52
N GLN A 254 35.29 -7.75 7.04
CA GLN A 254 34.91 -8.71 8.08
C GLN A 254 34.28 -10.01 7.56
N PHE A 255 33.59 -9.97 6.42
CA PHE A 255 32.80 -11.09 5.89
C PHE A 255 33.09 -11.31 4.39
N LEU A 256 34.15 -12.08 4.09
CA LEU A 256 34.62 -12.33 2.72
C LEU A 256 33.60 -13.08 1.83
N ASP A 257 32.68 -13.82 2.44
CA ASP A 257 31.60 -14.55 1.79
C ASP A 257 30.30 -13.72 1.63
N CYS A 258 30.31 -12.45 2.07
CA CYS A 258 29.22 -11.51 1.84
C CYS A 258 29.31 -10.90 0.44
N TYR A 259 28.16 -10.77 -0.24
CA TYR A 259 28.05 -10.05 -1.51
C TYR A 259 26.94 -9.01 -1.44
N VAL A 260 27.20 -7.81 -1.95
CA VAL A 260 26.28 -6.69 -1.87
C VAL A 260 25.64 -6.42 -3.23
N ILE A 261 24.32 -6.26 -3.22
CA ILE A 261 23.55 -5.84 -4.39
C ILE A 261 22.82 -4.54 -4.04
N LEU A 262 22.97 -3.51 -4.87
CA LEU A 262 22.34 -2.20 -4.70
C LEU A 262 21.36 -1.95 -5.84
N ILE A 263 20.10 -1.66 -5.51
CA ILE A 263 19.02 -1.43 -6.47
C ILE A 263 18.49 0.00 -6.24
N PRO A 264 18.92 1.00 -7.01
CA PRO A 264 18.44 2.37 -6.83
C PRO A 264 16.96 2.49 -7.20
N ARG A 265 16.26 3.39 -6.52
CA ARG A 265 14.86 3.71 -6.86
C ARG A 265 14.71 4.31 -8.25
N HIS A 266 15.78 4.97 -8.71
CA HIS A 266 15.91 5.77 -9.91
C HIS A 266 17.13 5.27 -10.72
N PRO A 267 16.94 4.33 -11.67
CA PRO A 267 18.03 3.75 -12.47
C PRO A 267 18.87 4.79 -13.21
N GLU A 268 18.30 5.95 -13.55
CA GLU A 268 19.03 7.08 -14.15
C GLU A 268 20.21 7.58 -13.30
N ARG A 269 20.25 7.26 -12.01
CA ARG A 269 21.32 7.66 -11.07
C ARG A 269 22.54 6.75 -11.07
N VAL A 270 22.53 5.63 -11.79
CA VAL A 270 23.60 4.60 -11.74
C VAL A 270 24.98 5.17 -12.01
N LYS A 271 25.11 6.08 -12.98
CA LYS A 271 26.38 6.75 -13.25
C LYS A 271 26.92 7.48 -12.01
N SER A 272 26.07 8.27 -11.35
CA SER A 272 26.46 8.98 -10.12
C SER A 272 26.80 8.02 -8.97
N ILE A 273 26.12 6.88 -8.88
CA ILE A 273 26.40 5.86 -7.86
C ILE A 273 27.76 5.22 -8.10
N ILE A 274 28.09 4.85 -9.35
CA ILE A 274 29.40 4.30 -9.71
C ILE A 274 30.52 5.30 -9.39
N ASP A 275 30.32 6.59 -9.70
CA ASP A 275 31.30 7.63 -9.39
C ASP A 275 31.49 7.81 -7.87
N ASN A 276 30.41 7.70 -7.08
CA ASN A 276 30.47 7.67 -5.62
C ASN A 276 31.14 6.40 -5.08
N CYS A 277 31.01 5.25 -5.75
CA CYS A 277 31.72 4.03 -5.36
C CYS A 277 33.24 4.25 -5.50
N LYS A 278 33.68 4.87 -6.60
CA LYS A 278 35.11 5.19 -6.82
C LYS A 278 35.67 6.11 -5.74
N SER A 279 34.92 7.12 -5.30
CA SER A 279 35.37 8.01 -4.21
C SER A 279 35.52 7.30 -2.86
N HIS A 280 34.82 6.17 -2.67
CA HIS A 280 34.95 5.30 -1.50
C HIS A 280 35.94 4.14 -1.71
N ASN A 281 36.67 4.11 -2.83
CA ASN A 281 37.54 3.00 -3.24
C ASN A 281 36.80 1.65 -3.33
N LEU A 282 35.57 1.67 -3.83
CA LEU A 282 34.76 0.48 -4.08
C LEU A 282 34.69 0.17 -5.57
N SER A 283 34.93 -1.08 -5.91
CA SER A 283 34.70 -1.66 -7.23
C SER A 283 33.21 -2.00 -7.40
N SER A 284 32.64 -1.66 -8.56
CA SER A 284 31.24 -1.94 -8.85
C SER A 284 30.98 -2.15 -10.32
N THR A 285 30.04 -3.04 -10.62
CA THR A 285 29.52 -3.28 -11.97
C THR A 285 28.00 -3.08 -11.98
N ALA A 286 27.49 -2.39 -12.98
CA ALA A 286 26.05 -2.27 -13.20
C ALA A 286 25.51 -3.37 -14.12
N LYS A 287 24.26 -3.79 -13.92
CA LYS A 287 23.60 -4.81 -14.74
C LYS A 287 23.50 -4.41 -16.22
N SER A 288 23.37 -3.12 -16.52
CA SER A 288 23.44 -2.61 -17.91
C SER A 288 24.80 -2.83 -18.58
N GLN A 289 25.88 -2.96 -17.80
CA GLN A 289 27.24 -3.20 -18.31
C GLN A 289 27.57 -4.69 -18.40
N ASN A 290 27.15 -5.46 -17.40
CA ASN A 290 27.30 -6.91 -17.39
C ASN A 290 26.06 -7.55 -16.78
N ASP A 291 25.43 -8.49 -17.50
CA ASP A 291 24.15 -9.04 -17.08
C ASP A 291 24.25 -9.92 -15.81
N SER A 292 25.45 -10.45 -15.53
CA SER A 292 25.76 -11.22 -14.32
C SER A 292 26.68 -10.45 -13.36
N PRO A 293 26.54 -10.64 -12.04
CA PRO A 293 27.40 -9.98 -11.06
C PRO A 293 28.88 -10.34 -11.23
N VAL A 294 29.78 -9.37 -11.11
CA VAL A 294 31.23 -9.63 -11.08
C VAL A 294 31.62 -9.89 -9.62
N LEU A 295 31.97 -11.14 -9.28
CA LEU A 295 32.18 -11.53 -7.87
C LEU A 295 33.44 -10.94 -7.22
N SER A 296 34.40 -10.48 -8.03
CA SER A 296 35.56 -9.73 -7.55
C SER A 296 35.20 -8.31 -7.13
N ASP A 297 34.06 -7.78 -7.57
CA ASP A 297 33.63 -6.43 -7.20
C ASP A 297 33.08 -6.37 -5.77
N ASP A 298 33.05 -5.17 -5.21
CA ASP A 298 32.51 -4.91 -3.88
C ASP A 298 30.98 -4.90 -3.88
N LEU A 299 30.36 -4.41 -4.97
CA LEU A 299 28.92 -4.43 -5.14
C LEU A 299 28.46 -4.56 -6.60
N TYR A 300 27.25 -5.11 -6.77
CA TYR A 300 26.55 -5.15 -8.04
C TYR A 300 25.36 -4.19 -8.05
N ILE A 301 25.25 -3.33 -9.06
CA ILE A 301 24.20 -2.32 -9.17
C ILE A 301 23.13 -2.78 -10.17
N VAL A 302 21.88 -2.89 -9.73
CA VAL A 302 20.76 -3.35 -10.56
C VAL A 302 19.97 -2.16 -11.06
N ASP A 303 20.07 -1.88 -12.34
CA ASP A 303 19.49 -0.69 -12.99
C ASP A 303 18.37 -1.00 -13.97
N ARG A 304 17.64 -2.09 -13.71
CA ARG A 304 16.49 -2.54 -14.50
C ARG A 304 15.23 -2.60 -13.67
N PHE A 305 14.11 -2.19 -14.29
CA PHE A 305 12.80 -2.29 -13.67
C PHE A 305 12.27 -3.73 -13.72
N GLY A 306 11.49 -4.11 -12.71
CA GLY A 306 10.76 -5.38 -12.70
C GLY A 306 11.54 -6.61 -12.21
N GLU A 307 12.84 -6.48 -11.97
CA GLU A 307 13.69 -7.62 -11.56
C GLU A 307 13.87 -7.74 -10.02
N MET A 308 13.22 -6.90 -9.22
CA MET A 308 13.42 -6.87 -7.77
C MET A 308 13.12 -8.21 -7.08
N GLY A 309 12.16 -8.99 -7.59
CA GLY A 309 11.85 -10.33 -7.08
C GLY A 309 13.01 -11.32 -7.22
N LEU A 310 13.79 -11.23 -8.31
CA LEU A 310 14.98 -12.06 -8.54
C LEU A 310 16.02 -11.81 -7.44
N PHE A 311 16.32 -10.54 -7.17
CA PHE A 311 17.35 -10.16 -6.20
C PHE A 311 16.90 -10.39 -4.76
N PHE A 312 15.63 -10.20 -4.43
CA PHE A 312 15.12 -10.59 -3.13
C PHE A 312 15.18 -12.11 -2.93
N SER A 313 15.00 -12.93 -3.97
CA SER A 313 15.03 -14.40 -3.85
C SER A 313 16.40 -14.96 -3.46
N VAL A 314 17.49 -14.26 -3.77
CA VAL A 314 18.86 -14.66 -3.38
C VAL A 314 19.34 -13.99 -2.10
N ALA A 315 18.57 -13.02 -1.57
CA ALA A 315 18.98 -12.23 -0.43
C ALA A 315 18.74 -12.95 0.91
N THR A 316 19.66 -12.74 1.84
CA THR A 316 19.47 -13.13 3.24
C THR A 316 18.94 -11.96 4.06
N ILE A 317 19.46 -10.76 3.79
CA ILE A 317 19.09 -9.51 4.45
C ILE A 317 18.73 -8.49 3.35
N SER A 318 17.68 -7.70 3.58
CA SER A 318 17.31 -6.61 2.69
C SER A 318 17.09 -5.32 3.46
N PHE A 319 17.89 -4.30 3.14
CA PHE A 319 17.59 -2.93 3.54
C PHE A 319 16.64 -2.29 2.53
N ILE A 320 15.54 -1.69 3.02
CA ILE A 320 14.55 -1.02 2.18
C ILE A 320 14.76 0.49 2.27
N GLY A 321 15.19 1.07 1.16
CA GLY A 321 15.52 2.48 1.02
C GLY A 321 14.32 3.42 1.06
N GLY A 322 14.62 4.70 0.87
CA GLY A 322 13.69 5.80 1.09
C GLY A 322 13.26 5.95 2.54
N SER A 323 13.84 5.16 3.45
CA SER A 323 13.43 5.06 4.85
C SER A 323 14.23 5.99 5.77
N PHE A 324 15.11 6.84 5.22
CA PHE A 324 15.71 7.96 5.95
C PHE A 324 15.01 9.31 5.69
N LYS A 325 14.54 9.58 4.46
CA LYS A 325 13.94 10.87 4.10
C LYS A 325 12.71 10.84 3.18
N GLN A 326 12.35 9.67 2.64
CA GLN A 326 11.32 9.55 1.59
C GLN A 326 10.04 8.90 2.09
N GLY A 327 9.87 8.73 3.41
CA GLY A 327 8.73 8.08 4.05
C GLY A 327 8.72 6.56 4.01
N GLY A 328 9.80 5.93 3.53
CA GLY A 328 9.96 4.49 3.39
C GLY A 328 9.26 3.90 2.17
N HIS A 329 9.94 3.01 1.45
CA HIS A 329 9.32 2.21 0.38
C HIS A 329 8.62 0.95 0.93
N ASN A 330 8.12 0.11 0.02
CA ASN A 330 7.32 -1.07 0.35
C ASN A 330 8.16 -2.19 0.98
N ILE A 331 8.08 -2.33 2.30
CA ILE A 331 8.84 -3.36 3.04
C ILE A 331 8.30 -4.78 2.87
N LEU A 332 7.06 -4.95 2.42
CA LEU A 332 6.41 -6.27 2.33
C LEU A 332 6.90 -7.11 1.16
N GLU A 333 7.47 -6.50 0.12
CA GLU A 333 7.97 -7.23 -1.04
C GLU A 333 9.09 -8.18 -0.65
N ALA A 334 10.06 -7.72 0.16
CA ALA A 334 11.17 -8.54 0.64
C ALA A 334 10.70 -9.66 1.60
N ALA A 335 9.61 -9.44 2.34
CA ALA A 335 9.09 -10.43 3.28
C ALA A 335 8.63 -11.72 2.57
N TYR A 336 8.08 -11.61 1.35
CA TYR A 336 7.66 -12.75 0.54
C TYR A 336 8.81 -13.67 0.08
N PHE A 337 10.05 -13.21 0.23
CA PHE A 337 11.26 -13.94 -0.09
C PHE A 337 12.00 -14.45 1.16
N SER A 338 11.38 -14.30 2.34
CA SER A 338 11.99 -14.68 3.62
C SER A 338 13.29 -13.92 3.89
N ASN A 339 13.31 -12.62 3.59
CA ASN A 339 14.46 -11.77 3.87
C ASN A 339 14.36 -11.23 5.30
N CYS A 340 15.50 -11.06 5.97
CA CYS A 340 15.55 -10.24 7.17
C CYS A 340 15.50 -8.77 6.75
N ILE A 341 14.42 -8.09 7.09
CA ILE A 341 14.16 -6.73 6.59
C ILE A 341 14.76 -5.71 7.55
N ILE A 342 15.48 -4.73 7.01
CA ILE A 342 15.98 -3.56 7.73
C ILE A 342 15.45 -2.29 7.05
N PHE A 343 15.07 -1.28 7.81
CA PHE A 343 14.69 0.04 7.29
C PHE A 343 15.03 1.16 8.28
N GLY A 344 15.19 2.38 7.78
CA GLY A 344 15.52 3.57 8.55
C GLY A 344 14.37 4.18 9.37
N PRO A 345 14.59 5.35 9.98
CA PRO A 345 13.66 5.96 10.94
C PRO A 345 12.38 6.53 10.29
N ASP A 346 12.43 6.97 9.03
CA ASP A 346 11.30 7.60 8.34
C ASP A 346 10.46 6.59 7.57
N MET A 347 9.41 6.10 8.23
CA MET A 347 8.37 5.25 7.62
C MET A 347 7.03 5.98 7.49
N SER A 348 7.04 7.31 7.35
CA SER A 348 5.82 8.14 7.35
C SER A 348 4.77 7.72 6.30
N LYS A 349 5.18 7.20 5.13
CA LYS A 349 4.27 6.67 4.09
C LYS A 349 3.74 5.27 4.38
N ASN A 350 4.42 4.50 5.24
CA ASN A 350 4.13 3.09 5.53
C ASN A 350 4.01 2.83 7.05
N THR A 351 3.57 3.84 7.82
CA THR A 351 3.60 3.84 9.30
C THR A 351 2.89 2.62 9.90
N ASP A 352 1.70 2.29 9.39
CA ASP A 352 0.90 1.18 9.91
C ASP A 352 1.60 -0.18 9.67
N ILE A 353 2.19 -0.36 8.48
CA ILE A 353 2.96 -1.57 8.12
C ILE A 353 4.21 -1.68 8.98
N ALA A 354 4.97 -0.58 9.10
CA ALA A 354 6.21 -0.54 9.87
C ALA A 354 5.98 -0.89 11.35
N LYS A 355 4.91 -0.35 11.96
CA LYS A 355 4.58 -0.68 13.35
C LYS A 355 4.24 -2.16 13.51
N ASP A 356 3.43 -2.70 12.62
CA ASP A 356 2.94 -4.07 12.76
C ASP A 356 4.05 -5.11 12.51
N ILE A 357 4.88 -4.91 11.48
CA ILE A 357 5.99 -5.81 11.17
C ILE A 357 7.05 -5.83 12.29
N LEU A 358 7.27 -4.69 12.98
CA LEU A 358 8.17 -4.61 14.13
C LEU A 358 7.60 -5.37 15.34
N GLN A 359 6.29 -5.25 15.60
CA GLN A 359 5.62 -6.00 16.69
C GLN A 359 5.75 -7.52 16.50
N HIS A 360 5.76 -7.98 15.25
CA HIS A 360 5.92 -9.38 14.90
C HIS A 360 7.37 -9.85 14.82
N LYS A 361 8.36 -9.00 15.16
CA LYS A 361 9.80 -9.29 14.97
C LYS A 361 10.09 -9.82 13.57
N ALA A 362 9.47 -9.20 12.56
CA ALA A 362 9.58 -9.55 11.15
C ALA A 362 10.45 -8.54 10.37
N ALA A 363 10.86 -7.45 11.01
CA ALA A 363 11.81 -6.47 10.50
C ALA A 363 12.55 -5.77 11.65
N ILE A 364 13.57 -5.00 11.30
CA ILE A 364 14.35 -4.19 12.22
C ILE A 364 14.36 -2.74 11.74
N GLN A 365 14.07 -1.81 12.65
CA GLN A 365 14.21 -0.38 12.38
C GLN A 365 15.55 0.12 12.93
N ILE A 366 16.34 0.78 12.10
CA ILE A 366 17.62 1.39 12.47
C ILE A 366 17.51 2.92 12.54
N LYS A 367 18.42 3.53 13.30
CA LYS A 367 18.42 4.99 13.54
C LYS A 367 19.28 5.77 12.54
N ASN A 368 20.44 5.23 12.17
CA ASN A 368 21.47 5.89 11.36
C ASN A 368 22.41 4.83 10.73
N GLY A 369 23.44 5.29 10.00
CA GLY A 369 24.41 4.42 9.35
C GLY A 369 25.23 3.53 10.31
N GLU A 370 25.59 4.05 11.49
CA GLU A 370 26.34 3.29 12.51
C GLU A 370 25.51 2.11 13.07
N ASP A 371 24.23 2.37 13.33
CA ASP A 371 23.27 1.36 13.80
C ASP A 371 23.03 0.30 12.71
N LEU A 372 22.95 0.73 11.43
CA LEU A 372 22.86 -0.18 10.29
C LEU A 372 24.10 -1.09 10.20
N LEU A 373 25.31 -0.54 10.27
CA LEU A 373 26.55 -1.32 10.25
C LEU A 373 26.58 -2.32 11.41
N THR A 374 26.33 -1.85 12.64
CA THR A 374 26.34 -2.68 13.84
C THR A 374 25.34 -3.84 13.72
N LYS A 375 24.14 -3.56 13.22
CA LYS A 375 23.11 -4.59 13.07
C LYS A 375 23.43 -5.59 11.95
N LEU A 376 24.01 -5.13 10.84
CA LEU A 376 24.48 -6.03 9.77
C LEU A 376 25.61 -6.93 10.26
N GLN A 377 26.62 -6.39 10.94
CA GLN A 377 27.71 -7.18 11.53
C GLN A 377 27.18 -8.19 12.55
N TYR A 378 26.24 -7.77 13.40
CA TYR A 378 25.58 -8.65 14.36
C TYR A 378 24.87 -9.82 13.67
N LEU A 379 23.99 -9.53 12.70
CA LEU A 379 23.20 -10.56 12.01
C LEU A 379 24.04 -11.47 11.11
N LEU A 380 25.12 -10.96 10.52
CA LEU A 380 26.07 -11.73 9.73
C LEU A 380 27.07 -12.51 10.60
N SER A 381 27.11 -12.32 11.91
CA SER A 381 27.94 -13.17 12.76
C SER A 381 27.35 -14.59 12.88
N SER A 382 28.19 -15.63 12.78
CA SER A 382 27.77 -17.03 12.91
C SER A 382 27.03 -17.32 14.22
N ASN A 383 27.38 -16.61 15.29
CA ASN A 383 26.77 -16.73 16.62
C ASN A 383 25.29 -16.28 16.66
N ASN A 384 24.84 -15.47 15.69
CA ASN A 384 23.49 -14.91 15.66
C ASN A 384 22.65 -15.45 14.49
N SER A 385 23.11 -16.53 13.85
CA SER A 385 22.42 -17.18 12.73
C SER A 385 20.98 -17.60 13.06
N LEU A 386 20.70 -17.95 14.32
CA LEU A 386 19.35 -18.28 14.79
C LEU A 386 18.43 -17.05 14.82
N GLU A 387 18.91 -15.90 15.33
CA GLU A 387 18.10 -14.66 15.36
C GLU A 387 17.80 -14.19 13.94
N LEU A 388 18.79 -14.23 13.05
CA LEU A 388 18.60 -13.94 11.63
C LEU A 388 17.54 -14.84 11.01
N LYS A 389 17.60 -16.16 11.27
CA LYS A 389 16.59 -17.12 10.80
C LYS A 389 15.19 -16.80 11.33
N ILE A 390 15.06 -16.44 12.61
CA ILE A 390 13.77 -16.06 13.21
C ILE A 390 13.17 -14.84 12.51
N TYR A 391 13.95 -13.77 12.26
CA TYR A 391 13.45 -12.60 11.52
C TYR A 391 12.97 -12.96 10.12
N ARG A 392 13.72 -13.80 9.40
CA ARG A 392 13.39 -14.27 8.05
C ARG A 392 12.09 -15.08 8.00
N GLU A 393 11.91 -16.00 8.96
CA GLU A 393 10.70 -16.80 9.08
C GLU A 393 9.49 -15.96 9.48
N ASN A 394 9.67 -15.02 10.42
CA ASN A 394 8.61 -14.12 10.84
C ASN A 394 8.18 -13.19 9.71
N ALA A 395 9.12 -12.70 8.89
CA ALA A 395 8.81 -11.91 7.70
C ALA A 395 7.92 -12.70 6.74
N LEU A 396 8.28 -13.95 6.41
CA LEU A 396 7.47 -14.79 5.52
C LEU A 396 6.09 -15.07 6.12
N LYS A 397 6.02 -15.49 7.39
CA LYS A 397 4.74 -15.74 8.09
C LYS A 397 3.86 -14.51 8.13
N PHE A 398 4.44 -13.32 8.31
CA PHE A 398 3.70 -12.07 8.33
C PHE A 398 2.94 -11.87 7.02
N VAL A 399 3.59 -12.03 5.87
CA VAL A 399 2.94 -11.83 4.56
C VAL A 399 2.04 -12.99 4.12
N GLU A 400 2.35 -14.24 4.49
CA GLU A 400 1.47 -15.40 4.25
C GLU A 400 0.12 -15.24 4.98
N ASN A 401 0.16 -14.77 6.23
CA ASN A 401 -1.05 -14.42 6.97
C ASN A 401 -1.86 -13.33 6.23
N ASN A 402 -1.19 -12.35 5.62
CA ASN A 402 -1.86 -11.29 4.87
C ASN A 402 -2.46 -11.77 3.53
N GLN A 403 -1.89 -12.78 2.86
CA GLN A 403 -2.55 -13.39 1.70
C GLN A 403 -3.84 -14.10 2.10
N LYS A 404 -3.83 -14.79 3.24
CA LYS A 404 -5.05 -15.40 3.81
C LYS A 404 -6.11 -14.33 4.11
N VAL A 405 -5.70 -13.16 4.60
CA VAL A 405 -6.60 -12.01 4.78
C VAL A 405 -7.29 -11.65 3.46
N LEU A 406 -6.54 -11.43 2.37
CA LEU A 406 -7.15 -11.09 1.07
C LEU A 406 -8.09 -12.18 0.56
N TYR A 407 -7.71 -13.45 0.69
CA TYR A 407 -8.59 -14.56 0.30
C TYR A 407 -9.92 -14.54 1.05
N GLU A 408 -9.91 -14.34 2.38
CA GLU A 408 -11.13 -14.26 3.17
C GLU A 408 -11.97 -13.01 2.83
N TYR A 409 -11.33 -11.87 2.55
CA TYR A 409 -12.03 -10.68 2.04
C TYR A 409 -12.72 -10.98 0.71
N LEU A 410 -12.03 -11.59 -0.25
CA LEU A 410 -12.61 -11.94 -1.56
C LEU A 410 -13.75 -12.94 -1.39
N LYS A 411 -13.61 -13.95 -0.52
CA LYS A 411 -14.66 -14.92 -0.21
C LYS A 411 -15.92 -14.27 0.35
N VAL A 412 -15.80 -13.20 1.13
CA VAL A 412 -16.96 -12.45 1.64
C VAL A 412 -17.53 -11.53 0.56
N ILE A 413 -16.70 -10.76 -0.13
CA ILE A 413 -17.13 -9.78 -1.16
C ILE A 413 -17.83 -10.49 -2.32
N THR A 414 -17.29 -11.60 -2.79
CA THR A 414 -17.80 -12.32 -3.97
C THR A 414 -19.15 -13.00 -3.74
N LYS A 415 -19.65 -13.08 -2.49
CA LYS A 415 -21.04 -13.50 -2.22
C LYS A 415 -22.08 -12.45 -2.64
N PHE A 416 -21.63 -11.23 -2.95
CA PHE A 416 -22.46 -10.11 -3.38
C PHE A 416 -22.27 -9.76 -4.86
N LEU A 417 -21.46 -10.54 -5.58
CA LEU A 417 -21.35 -10.53 -7.04
C LEU A 417 -22.28 -11.61 -7.58
#